data_AF-A0A1I0L186-F1
#
_entry.id   AF-A0A1I0L186-F1
#
_cell.length_a   1.000
_cell.length_b   1.000
_cell.length_c   1.000
_cell.angle_alpha   90.00
_cell.angle_beta   90.00
_cell.angle_gamma   90.00
#
_symmetry.space_group_name_H-M   'P 1'
#
loop_
_entity.id
_entity.type
_entity.pdbx_description
1 polymer ?
#
loop_
_entity_poly.entity_id
_entity_poly.type
_entity_poly.pdbx_seq_one_letter_code
_entity_poly.pdbx_strand_id
1 'polypeptide(L)'
;MAAELDWEPIRALGRRVIERGEPIELSDEVRALLQRSAEEVALSPEDAASALRSVPTAATLLREITRRIEEGSHRLGRAQTRAYRLRDAGDLDGACRQMEEVLAVEAVPHYRRIAEAELREATRLKSVAASGQPDPKLSPRAQVPILLRRVQQGHPLELNEGMRVFLRRSAADVGMSEAETEEALATPERAGALLGQILGRLRDASDRLKSAMYRMTELRDAGDLEGARQQIRDWLAVEVVPRYRRAAEENLAYLDSLSPAP
;
A
#
# COMPACT_ATOMS: atom_id res chain seq x y z
N MET A 1 19.42 2.75 14.33
CA MET A 1 18.17 2.05 13.96
C MET A 1 17.03 2.82 14.60
N ALA A 2 16.11 3.40 13.82
CA ALA A 2 14.93 4.04 14.39
C ALA A 2 14.04 2.94 14.95
N ALA A 3 13.61 3.04 16.22
CA ALA A 3 12.60 2.15 16.75
C ALA A 3 11.39 2.17 15.81
N GLU A 4 10.84 1.00 15.51
CA GLU A 4 9.60 0.89 14.75
C GLU A 4 8.51 1.62 15.54
N LEU A 5 7.76 2.48 14.86
CA LEU A 5 6.77 3.32 15.50
C LEU A 5 5.58 2.44 15.91
N ASP A 6 5.48 2.14 17.20
CA ASP A 6 4.38 1.36 17.76
C ASP A 6 3.42 2.25 18.56
N TRP A 7 2.26 2.48 17.96
CA TRP A 7 1.16 3.22 18.57
C TRP A 7 0.13 2.33 19.26
N GLU A 8 0.27 1.01 19.25
CA GLU A 8 -0.71 0.13 19.89
C GLU A 8 -0.81 0.35 21.41
N PRO A 9 0.29 0.54 22.16
CA PRO A 9 0.20 0.83 23.59
C PRO A 9 -0.60 2.10 23.91
N ILE A 10 -0.39 3.19 23.15
CA ILE A 10 -1.12 4.44 23.37
C ILE A 10 -2.57 4.34 22.91
N ARG A 11 -2.85 3.59 21.83
CA ARG A 11 -4.23 3.29 21.40
C ARG A 11 -4.96 2.45 22.44
N ALA A 12 -4.32 1.43 23.01
CA ALA A 12 -4.89 0.62 24.07
C ALA A 12 -5.23 1.44 25.31
N LEU A 13 -4.34 2.36 25.71
CA LEU A 13 -4.62 3.30 26.80
C LEU A 13 -5.79 4.25 26.45
N GLY A 14 -5.82 4.79 25.22
CA GLY A 14 -6.91 5.62 24.71
C GLY A 14 -8.26 4.92 24.77
N ARG A 15 -8.35 3.67 24.31
CA ARG A 15 -9.59 2.87 24.38
C ARG A 15 -10.08 2.69 25.83
N ARG A 16 -9.17 2.42 26.76
CA ARG A 16 -9.53 2.27 28.18
C ARG A 16 -10.01 3.58 28.81
N VAL A 17 -9.25 4.66 28.66
CA VAL A 17 -9.52 5.91 29.38
C VAL A 17 -10.59 6.76 28.68
N ILE A 18 -10.53 6.88 27.35
CA ILE A 18 -11.42 7.78 26.58
C ILE A 18 -12.73 7.07 26.25
N GLU A 19 -12.67 5.85 25.70
CA GLU A 19 -13.88 5.16 25.22
C GLU A 19 -14.63 4.45 26.34
N ARG A 20 -13.91 3.81 27.27
CA ARG A 20 -14.53 3.07 28.40
C ARG A 20 -14.64 3.89 29.69
N GLY A 21 -14.06 5.08 29.73
CA GLY A 21 -14.13 5.99 30.88
C GLY A 21 -13.35 5.51 32.11
N GLU A 22 -12.38 4.60 31.94
CA GLU A 22 -11.52 4.18 33.05
C GLU A 22 -10.65 5.35 33.55
N PRO A 23 -10.40 5.46 34.87
CA PRO A 23 -9.51 6.49 35.39
C PRO A 23 -8.08 6.25 34.89
N ILE A 24 -7.39 7.34 34.51
CA ILE A 24 -5.97 7.27 34.16
C ILE A 24 -5.11 7.23 35.42
N GLU A 25 -4.28 6.19 35.52
CA GLU A 25 -3.28 6.05 36.58
C GLU A 25 -1.93 6.57 36.09
N LEU A 26 -1.37 7.57 36.76
CA LEU A 26 -0.10 8.19 36.37
C LEU A 26 1.12 7.49 36.98
N SER A 27 1.27 6.20 36.66
CA SER A 27 2.52 5.47 36.91
C SER A 27 3.67 6.03 36.08
N ASP A 28 4.90 5.66 36.44
CA ASP A 28 6.09 6.02 35.67
C ASP A 28 6.02 5.46 34.23
N GLU A 29 5.44 4.27 34.02
CA GLU A 29 5.25 3.72 32.68
C GLU A 29 4.26 4.55 31.84
N VAL A 30 3.12 4.95 32.43
CA VAL A 30 2.11 5.75 31.72
C VAL A 30 2.66 7.14 31.40
N ARG A 31 3.42 7.75 32.31
CA ARG A 31 4.11 9.03 32.07
C ARG A 31 5.11 8.91 30.93
N ALA A 32 5.93 7.86 30.93
CA ALA A 32 6.91 7.62 29.87
C ALA A 32 6.23 7.36 28.51
N LEU A 33 5.13 6.60 28.50
CA LEU A 33 4.32 6.35 27.31
C LEU A 33 3.75 7.65 26.73
N LEU A 34 3.08 8.46 27.57
CA LEU A 34 2.48 9.73 27.14
C LEU A 34 3.53 10.72 26.66
N GLN A 35 4.68 10.83 27.33
CA GLN A 35 5.77 11.71 26.92
C GLN A 35 6.31 11.30 25.55
N ARG A 36 6.62 10.02 25.35
CA ARG A 36 7.11 9.51 24.07
C ARG A 36 6.09 9.72 22.96
N SER A 37 4.83 9.37 23.18
CA SER A 37 3.79 9.50 22.16
C SER A 37 3.47 10.96 21.85
N ALA A 38 3.61 11.89 22.81
CA ALA A 38 3.52 13.33 22.55
C ALA A 38 4.57 13.81 21.55
N GLU A 39 5.83 13.38 21.71
CA GLU A 39 6.92 13.69 20.77
C GLU A 39 6.63 13.10 19.37
N GLU A 40 6.14 11.86 19.32
CA GLU A 40 5.78 11.18 18.07
C GLU A 40 4.68 11.90 17.27
N VAL A 41 3.80 12.65 17.94
CA VAL A 41 2.73 13.45 17.31
C VAL A 41 3.04 14.95 17.24
N ALA A 42 4.31 15.32 17.41
CA ALA A 42 4.80 16.70 17.39
C ALA A 42 4.07 17.64 18.37
N LEU A 43 3.86 17.18 19.60
CA LEU A 43 3.55 18.04 20.74
C LEU A 43 4.86 18.49 21.41
N SER A 44 4.86 19.69 22.00
CA SER A 44 6.03 20.21 22.71
C SER A 44 6.38 19.32 23.91
N PRO A 45 7.67 18.96 24.12
CA PRO A 45 8.11 18.27 25.33
C PRO A 45 7.74 19.03 26.61
N GLU A 46 7.72 20.37 26.57
CA GLU A 46 7.39 21.24 27.69
C GLU A 46 5.90 21.17 28.04
N ASP A 47 5.04 21.20 27.01
CA ASP A 47 3.59 21.07 27.18
C ASP A 47 3.22 19.67 27.69
N ALA A 48 3.89 18.63 27.16
CA ALA A 48 3.72 17.26 27.63
C ALA A 48 4.13 17.14 29.11
N ALA A 49 5.33 17.62 29.48
CA ALA A 49 5.80 17.59 30.85
C ALA A 49 4.88 18.36 31.82
N SER A 50 4.34 19.51 31.38
CA SER A 50 3.35 20.28 32.14
C SER A 50 2.05 19.50 32.32
N ALA A 51 1.54 18.88 31.25
CA ALA A 51 0.31 18.11 31.28
C ALA A 51 0.41 16.84 32.15
N LEU A 52 1.60 16.27 32.31
CA LEU A 52 1.82 15.12 33.17
C LEU A 52 1.76 15.44 34.68
N ARG A 53 1.65 16.70 35.10
CA ARG A 53 1.63 17.07 36.53
C ARG A 53 0.36 16.63 37.27
N SER A 54 -0.75 16.38 36.55
CA SER A 54 -2.01 15.98 37.17
C SER A 54 -2.80 15.01 36.30
N VAL A 55 -3.65 14.21 36.93
CA VAL A 55 -4.54 13.25 36.25
C VAL A 55 -5.44 13.94 35.21
N PRO A 56 -6.13 15.06 35.51
CA PRO A 56 -6.97 15.73 34.52
C PRO A 56 -6.20 16.24 33.30
N THR A 57 -5.03 16.84 33.51
CA THR A 57 -4.21 17.38 32.43
C THR A 57 -3.57 16.28 31.57
N ALA A 58 -3.20 15.15 32.19
CA ALA A 58 -2.69 14.00 31.46
C ALA A 58 -3.77 13.28 30.64
N ALA A 59 -5.01 13.23 31.13
CA ALA A 59 -6.14 12.76 30.34
C ALA A 59 -6.40 13.64 29.11
N THR A 60 -6.21 14.96 29.23
CA THR A 60 -6.28 15.87 28.08
C THR A 60 -5.13 15.66 27.09
N LEU A 61 -3.91 15.42 27.58
CA LEU A 61 -2.77 15.05 26.73
C LEU A 61 -3.04 13.76 25.95
N LEU A 62 -3.53 12.72 26.63
CA LEU A 62 -3.92 11.45 26.00
C LEU A 62 -4.94 11.66 24.87
N ARG A 63 -6.00 12.45 25.12
CA ARG A 63 -7.00 12.79 24.11
C ARG A 63 -6.37 13.48 22.90
N GLU A 64 -5.49 14.44 23.10
CA GLU A 64 -4.85 15.16 22.00
C GLU A 64 -3.93 14.24 21.17
N ILE A 65 -3.16 13.36 21.83
CA ILE A 65 -2.33 12.36 21.15
C ILE A 65 -3.19 11.43 20.30
N THR A 66 -4.23 10.83 20.90
CA THR A 66 -5.16 9.94 20.19
C THR A 66 -5.82 10.64 19.00
N ARG A 67 -6.30 11.88 19.21
CA ARG A 67 -6.91 12.70 18.16
C ARG A 67 -5.96 12.96 17.00
N ARG A 68 -4.71 13.35 17.24
CA ARG A 68 -3.72 13.60 16.17
C ARG A 68 -3.38 12.36 15.36
N ILE A 69 -3.26 11.21 16.04
CA ILE A 69 -3.04 9.92 15.37
C ILE A 69 -4.23 9.59 14.46
N GLU A 70 -5.45 9.67 14.97
CA GLU A 70 -6.66 9.33 14.20
C GLU A 70 -6.90 10.29 13.04
N GLU A 71 -6.87 11.59 13.29
CA GLU A 71 -7.07 12.60 12.25
C GLU A 71 -6.00 12.54 11.17
N GLY A 72 -4.73 12.37 11.54
CA GLY A 72 -3.64 12.24 10.60
C GLY A 72 -3.75 10.98 9.74
N SER A 73 -4.08 9.83 10.36
CA SER A 73 -4.35 8.59 9.64
C SER A 73 -5.50 8.74 8.65
N HIS A 74 -6.62 9.32 9.07
CA HIS A 74 -7.78 9.54 8.21
C HIS A 74 -7.49 10.52 7.08
N ARG A 75 -6.79 11.62 7.36
CA ARG A 75 -6.40 12.62 6.37
C ARG A 75 -5.52 11.99 5.29
N LEU A 76 -4.45 11.30 5.71
CA LEU A 76 -3.53 10.63 4.81
C LEU A 76 -4.23 9.56 3.98
N GLY A 77 -4.99 8.65 4.61
CA GLY A 77 -5.68 7.56 3.91
C GLY A 77 -6.69 8.04 2.86
N ARG A 78 -7.42 9.14 3.14
CA ARG A 78 -8.31 9.75 2.14
C ARG A 78 -7.53 10.35 0.98
N ALA A 79 -6.47 11.10 1.27
CA ALA A 79 -5.63 11.72 0.24
C ALA A 79 -4.95 10.66 -0.65
N GLN A 80 -4.42 9.58 -0.05
CA GLN A 80 -3.85 8.43 -0.77
C GLN A 80 -4.87 7.80 -1.73
N THR A 81 -6.07 7.50 -1.22
CA THR A 81 -7.16 6.94 -2.03
C THR A 81 -7.48 7.84 -3.23
N ARG A 82 -7.54 9.17 -3.01
CA ARG A 82 -7.80 10.12 -4.08
C ARG A 82 -6.63 10.22 -5.07
N ALA A 83 -5.40 10.28 -4.57
CA ALA A 83 -4.19 10.36 -5.38
C ALA A 83 -4.04 9.13 -6.29
N TYR A 84 -4.30 7.92 -5.79
CA TYR A 84 -4.27 6.71 -6.61
C TYR A 84 -5.34 6.73 -7.70
N ARG A 85 -6.57 7.16 -7.40
CA ARG A 85 -7.62 7.33 -8.42
C ARG A 85 -7.21 8.33 -9.51
N LEU A 86 -6.62 9.46 -9.11
CA LEU A 86 -6.14 10.47 -10.06
C LEU A 86 -5.00 9.94 -10.92
N ARG A 87 -4.02 9.26 -10.31
CA ARG A 87 -2.93 8.57 -11.02
C ARG A 87 -3.45 7.56 -12.04
N ASP A 88 -4.40 6.72 -11.64
CA ASP A 88 -4.97 5.70 -12.53
C ASP A 88 -5.77 6.36 -13.67
N ALA A 89 -6.38 7.51 -13.40
CA ALA A 89 -6.98 8.41 -14.38
C ALA A 89 -5.97 9.27 -15.16
N GLY A 90 -4.67 9.13 -14.91
CA GLY A 90 -3.56 9.82 -15.58
C GLY A 90 -3.34 11.27 -15.14
N ASP A 91 -4.10 11.78 -14.17
CA ASP A 91 -3.92 13.11 -13.58
C ASP A 91 -2.84 13.05 -12.48
N LEU A 92 -1.58 13.01 -12.91
CA LEU A 92 -0.44 12.96 -12.00
C LEU A 92 -0.23 14.30 -11.26
N ASP A 93 -0.60 15.42 -11.87
CA ASP A 93 -0.58 16.73 -11.20
C ASP A 93 -1.59 16.76 -10.05
N GLY A 94 -2.80 16.24 -10.28
CA GLY A 94 -3.79 16.06 -9.23
C GLY A 94 -3.32 15.12 -8.13
N ALA A 95 -2.64 14.03 -8.48
CA ALA A 95 -2.07 13.12 -7.48
C ALA A 95 -1.01 13.82 -6.60
N CYS A 96 -0.11 14.62 -7.20
CA CYS A 96 0.86 15.43 -6.46
C CYS A 96 0.17 16.41 -5.50
N ARG A 97 -0.83 17.16 -6.00
CA ARG A 97 -1.57 18.15 -5.20
C ARG A 97 -2.19 17.54 -3.94
N GLN A 98 -2.71 16.31 -4.01
CA GLN A 98 -3.27 15.64 -2.83
C GLN A 98 -2.22 15.43 -1.72
N MET A 99 -0.98 15.11 -2.06
CA MET A 99 0.09 14.96 -1.06
C MET A 99 0.59 16.32 -0.56
N GLU A 100 0.67 17.33 -1.42
CA GLU A 100 1.00 18.70 -1.04
C GLU A 100 -0.01 19.28 -0.04
N GLU A 101 -1.32 19.05 -0.27
CA GLU A 101 -2.40 19.45 0.64
C GLU A 101 -2.27 18.80 2.02
N VAL A 102 -1.88 17.51 2.09
CA VAL A 102 -1.58 16.85 3.37
C VAL A 102 -0.38 17.50 4.04
N LEU A 103 0.72 17.73 3.30
CA LEU A 103 1.95 18.30 3.85
C LEU A 103 1.79 19.75 4.34
N ALA A 104 0.81 20.49 3.82
CA ALA A 104 0.50 21.84 4.26
C ALA A 104 -0.09 21.90 5.68
N VAL A 105 -0.80 20.85 6.11
CA VAL A 105 -1.55 20.85 7.38
C VAL A 105 -1.10 19.79 8.38
N GLU A 106 -0.44 18.74 7.92
CA GLU A 106 -0.03 17.63 8.78
C GLU A 106 1.17 18.00 9.63
N ALA A 107 1.05 17.83 10.94
CA ALA A 107 2.11 18.09 11.91
C ALA A 107 2.83 16.81 12.33
N VAL A 108 2.16 15.66 12.31
CA VAL A 108 2.70 14.37 12.78
C VAL A 108 3.83 13.90 11.84
N PRO A 109 5.09 13.81 12.30
CA PRO A 109 6.25 13.55 11.45
C PRO A 109 6.15 12.24 10.67
N HIS A 110 5.53 11.21 11.26
CA HIS A 110 5.31 9.93 10.60
C HIS A 110 4.45 10.08 9.34
N TYR A 111 3.28 10.73 9.43
CA TYR A 111 2.39 10.92 8.30
C TYR A 111 2.95 11.86 7.24
N ARG A 112 3.67 12.92 7.66
CA ARG A 112 4.40 13.79 6.73
C ARG A 112 5.41 12.99 5.89
N ARG A 113 6.20 12.12 6.53
CA ARG A 113 7.19 11.29 5.84
C ARG A 113 6.58 10.38 4.78
N ILE A 114 5.40 9.81 5.06
CA ILE A 114 4.67 9.00 4.09
C ILE A 114 4.21 9.87 2.92
N ALA A 115 3.55 11.01 3.18
CA ALA A 115 3.10 11.92 2.13
C ALA A 115 4.25 12.46 1.27
N GLU A 116 5.41 12.78 1.87
CA GLU A 116 6.62 13.16 1.13
C GLU A 116 7.15 12.03 0.23
N ALA A 117 7.12 10.78 0.70
CA ALA A 117 7.54 9.63 -0.09
C ALA A 117 6.63 9.43 -1.30
N GLU A 118 5.32 9.52 -1.10
CA GLU A 118 4.35 9.42 -2.19
C GLU A 118 4.43 10.58 -3.17
N LEU A 119 4.65 11.81 -2.69
CA LEU A 119 4.85 12.98 -3.56
C LEU A 119 6.09 12.80 -4.44
N ARG A 120 7.19 12.28 -3.86
CA ARG A 120 8.41 11.95 -4.63
C ARG A 120 8.13 10.87 -5.68
N GLU A 121 7.36 9.84 -5.34
CA GLU A 121 6.96 8.78 -6.27
C GLU A 121 6.13 9.34 -7.43
N ALA A 122 5.08 10.11 -7.13
CA ALA A 122 4.22 10.75 -8.13
C ALA A 122 5.02 11.69 -9.05
N THR A 123 5.97 12.44 -8.48
CA THR A 123 6.85 13.34 -9.25
C THR A 123 7.74 12.55 -10.22
N ARG A 124 8.31 11.41 -9.78
CA ARG A 124 9.06 10.52 -10.68
C ARG A 124 8.17 9.94 -11.78
N LEU A 125 6.94 9.55 -11.46
CA LEU A 125 5.97 9.07 -12.45
C LEU A 125 5.64 10.16 -13.48
N LYS A 126 5.58 11.44 -13.09
CA LYS A 126 5.46 12.56 -14.05
C LYS A 126 6.65 12.61 -15.00
N SER A 127 7.87 12.43 -14.50
CA SER A 127 9.07 12.36 -15.35
C SER A 127 9.02 11.17 -16.31
N VAL A 128 8.53 10.00 -15.87
CA VAL A 128 8.31 8.83 -16.74
C VAL A 128 7.28 9.15 -17.82
N ALA A 129 6.15 9.76 -17.45
CA ALA A 129 5.10 10.16 -18.39
C ALA A 129 5.62 11.15 -19.45
N ALA A 130 6.43 12.13 -19.05
CA ALA A 130 6.96 13.16 -19.93
C ALA A 130 8.07 12.64 -20.86
N SER A 131 9.02 11.88 -20.31
CA SER A 131 10.18 11.36 -21.05
C SER A 131 9.88 10.10 -21.85
N GLY A 132 8.88 9.31 -21.44
CA GLY A 132 8.67 7.96 -21.95
C GLY A 132 9.74 6.96 -21.52
N GLN A 133 10.60 7.31 -20.56
CA GLN A 133 11.69 6.47 -20.09
C GLN A 133 11.40 5.93 -18.68
N PRO A 134 11.68 4.65 -18.40
CA PRO A 134 11.46 4.08 -17.09
C PRO A 134 12.46 4.63 -16.06
N ASP A 135 11.99 4.88 -14.85
CA ASP A 135 12.81 5.19 -13.68
C ASP A 135 13.11 3.90 -12.91
N PRO A 136 14.38 3.48 -12.77
CA PRO A 136 14.75 2.24 -12.08
C PRO A 136 14.45 2.26 -10.58
N LYS A 137 14.20 3.43 -9.98
CA LYS A 137 13.81 3.56 -8.56
C LYS A 137 12.32 3.35 -8.34
N LEU A 138 11.52 3.32 -9.40
CA LEU A 138 10.09 3.07 -9.33
C LEU A 138 9.78 1.59 -9.59
N SER A 139 8.70 1.10 -9.00
CA SER A 139 8.23 -0.27 -9.29
C SER A 139 7.76 -0.36 -10.74
N PRO A 140 7.98 -1.49 -11.44
CA PRO A 140 7.45 -1.67 -12.79
C PRO A 140 5.93 -1.53 -12.85
N ARG A 141 5.22 -2.08 -11.86
CA ARG A 141 3.75 -1.99 -11.76
C ARG A 141 3.21 -0.56 -11.74
N ALA A 142 3.92 0.37 -11.10
CA ALA A 142 3.51 1.77 -11.09
C ALA A 142 3.75 2.47 -12.43
N GLN A 143 4.75 2.04 -13.20
CA GLN A 143 5.19 2.70 -14.43
C GLN A 143 4.47 2.20 -15.69
N VAL A 144 4.16 0.90 -15.77
CA VAL A 144 3.46 0.29 -16.92
C VAL A 144 2.17 1.05 -17.32
N PRO A 145 1.24 1.40 -16.41
CA PRO A 145 0.03 2.12 -16.81
C PRO A 145 0.32 3.54 -17.32
N ILE A 146 1.37 4.19 -16.81
CA ILE A 146 1.79 5.52 -17.26
C ILE A 146 2.35 5.47 -18.68
N LEU A 147 3.25 4.51 -18.94
CA LEU A 147 3.83 4.31 -20.27
C LEU A 147 2.77 3.86 -21.29
N LEU A 148 1.83 2.99 -20.90
CA LEU A 148 0.76 2.57 -21.80
C LEU A 148 -0.12 3.74 -22.20
N ARG A 149 -0.51 4.58 -21.23
CA ARG A 149 -1.32 5.77 -21.50
C ARG A 149 -0.60 6.73 -22.45
N ARG A 150 0.70 6.93 -22.27
CA ARG A 150 1.53 7.72 -23.19
C ARG A 150 1.45 7.18 -24.62
N VAL A 151 1.61 5.87 -24.80
CA VAL A 151 1.48 5.24 -26.13
C VAL A 151 0.08 5.44 -26.71
N GLN A 152 -0.97 5.29 -25.89
CA GLN A 152 -2.36 5.53 -26.31
C GLN A 152 -2.63 6.99 -26.69
N GLN A 153 -1.85 7.94 -26.19
CA GLN A 153 -1.88 9.35 -26.57
C GLN A 153 -1.08 9.65 -27.86
N GLY A 154 -0.58 8.61 -28.54
CA GLY A 154 0.16 8.75 -29.79
C GLY A 154 1.64 9.07 -29.58
N HIS A 155 2.20 8.80 -28.40
CA HIS A 155 3.62 9.00 -28.12
C HIS A 155 4.31 7.63 -27.99
N PRO A 156 4.95 7.13 -29.06
CA PRO A 156 5.54 5.80 -29.07
C PRO A 156 6.69 5.68 -28.05
N LEU A 157 6.99 4.43 -27.66
CA LEU A 157 8.13 4.13 -26.80
C LEU A 157 9.43 4.17 -27.59
N GLU A 158 10.47 4.70 -26.97
CA GLU A 158 11.82 4.54 -27.49
C GLU A 158 12.45 3.26 -26.92
N LEU A 159 12.67 2.27 -27.79
CA LEU A 159 13.24 0.97 -27.41
C LEU A 159 14.76 1.02 -27.26
N ASN A 160 15.25 1.84 -26.35
CA ASN A 160 16.64 1.78 -25.89
C ASN A 160 16.85 0.59 -24.93
N GLU A 161 18.09 0.37 -24.52
CA GLU A 161 18.43 -0.77 -23.63
C GLU A 161 17.69 -0.71 -22.30
N GLY A 162 17.56 0.48 -21.70
CA GLY A 162 16.83 0.66 -20.44
C GLY A 162 15.34 0.28 -20.55
N MET A 163 14.68 0.70 -21.63
CA MET A 163 13.30 0.34 -21.92
C MET A 163 13.14 -1.18 -22.16
N ARG A 164 14.05 -1.80 -22.91
CA ARG A 164 14.02 -3.25 -23.14
C ARG A 164 14.18 -4.04 -21.86
N VAL A 165 15.15 -3.69 -21.02
CA VAL A 165 15.35 -4.30 -19.70
C VAL A 165 14.10 -4.15 -18.82
N PHE A 166 13.52 -2.95 -18.80
CA PHE A 166 12.28 -2.68 -18.07
C PHE A 166 11.11 -3.57 -18.54
N LEU A 167 10.89 -3.66 -19.86
CA LEU A 167 9.80 -4.45 -20.42
C LEU A 167 9.99 -5.95 -20.18
N ARG A 168 11.22 -6.46 -20.32
CA ARG A 168 11.55 -7.86 -19.97
C ARG A 168 11.22 -8.19 -18.53
N ARG A 169 11.66 -7.34 -17.60
CA ARG A 169 11.36 -7.50 -16.18
C ARG A 169 9.85 -7.44 -15.92
N SER A 170 9.16 -6.49 -16.53
CA SER A 170 7.70 -6.31 -16.36
C SER A 170 6.91 -7.50 -16.90
N ALA A 171 7.35 -8.07 -18.02
CA ALA A 171 6.77 -9.25 -18.63
C ALA A 171 7.01 -10.50 -17.77
N ALA A 172 8.24 -10.70 -17.28
CA ALA A 172 8.56 -11.79 -16.36
C ALA A 172 7.74 -11.73 -15.06
N ASP A 173 7.51 -10.53 -14.52
CA ASP A 173 6.68 -10.30 -13.32
C ASP A 173 5.22 -10.77 -13.48
N VAL A 174 4.76 -10.99 -14.72
CA VAL A 174 3.41 -11.47 -15.07
C VAL A 174 3.42 -12.85 -15.74
N GLY A 175 4.53 -13.57 -15.61
CA GLY A 175 4.67 -14.93 -16.13
C GLY A 175 4.71 -14.98 -17.66
N MET A 176 5.16 -13.90 -18.32
CA MET A 176 5.44 -13.95 -19.75
C MET A 176 6.78 -14.63 -20.02
N SER A 177 6.83 -15.45 -21.06
CA SER A 177 8.05 -16.09 -21.56
C SER A 177 9.00 -15.09 -22.21
N GLU A 178 10.27 -15.47 -22.28
CA GLU A 178 11.29 -14.68 -22.97
C GLU A 178 10.97 -14.55 -24.47
N ALA A 179 10.54 -15.63 -25.12
CA ALA A 179 10.21 -15.64 -26.54
C ALA A 179 9.05 -14.68 -26.89
N GLU A 180 7.94 -14.72 -26.14
CA GLU A 180 6.82 -13.80 -26.39
C GLU A 180 7.22 -12.33 -26.12
N THR A 181 8.13 -12.11 -25.18
CA THR A 181 8.65 -10.79 -24.86
C THR A 181 9.56 -10.26 -25.97
N GLU A 182 10.53 -11.05 -26.45
CA GLU A 182 11.43 -10.63 -27.52
C GLU A 182 10.68 -10.31 -28.81
N GLU A 183 9.65 -11.08 -29.15
CA GLU A 183 8.80 -10.78 -30.30
C GLU A 183 8.11 -9.41 -30.16
N ALA A 184 7.62 -9.10 -28.96
CA ALA A 184 7.01 -7.81 -28.66
C ALA A 184 8.01 -6.64 -28.72
N LEU A 185 9.29 -6.88 -28.43
CA LEU A 185 10.34 -5.85 -28.45
C LEU A 185 10.90 -5.53 -29.84
N ALA A 186 10.38 -6.17 -30.89
CA ALA A 186 10.82 -5.94 -32.26
C ALA A 186 10.46 -4.54 -32.78
N THR A 187 9.37 -3.94 -32.30
CA THR A 187 8.89 -2.62 -32.76
C THR A 187 8.26 -1.82 -31.62
N PRO A 188 8.30 -0.49 -31.63
CA PRO A 188 7.63 0.36 -30.64
C PRO A 188 6.12 0.05 -30.47
N GLU A 189 5.43 -0.25 -31.57
CA GLU A 189 4.00 -0.54 -31.59
C GLU A 189 3.69 -1.83 -30.83
N ARG A 190 4.47 -2.89 -31.09
CA ARG A 190 4.35 -4.16 -30.38
C ARG A 190 4.74 -4.04 -28.90
N ALA A 191 5.74 -3.22 -28.58
CA ALA A 191 6.11 -2.94 -27.20
C ALA A 191 5.00 -2.18 -26.45
N GLY A 192 4.29 -1.28 -27.14
CA GLY A 192 3.07 -0.66 -26.62
C GLY A 192 1.97 -1.68 -26.33
N ALA A 193 1.75 -2.63 -27.23
CA ALA A 193 0.80 -3.73 -27.03
C ALA A 193 1.19 -4.63 -25.84
N LEU A 194 2.48 -4.91 -25.66
CA LEU A 194 3.01 -5.67 -24.53
C LEU A 194 2.66 -5.02 -23.18
N LEU A 195 2.77 -3.69 -23.05
CA LEU A 195 2.33 -2.99 -21.83
C LEU A 195 0.85 -3.25 -21.52
N GLY A 196 0.00 -3.25 -22.55
CA GLY A 196 -1.43 -3.58 -22.43
C GLY A 196 -1.66 -5.02 -21.97
N GLN A 197 -0.94 -5.97 -22.55
CA GLN A 197 -1.01 -7.39 -22.16
C GLN A 197 -0.54 -7.62 -20.72
N ILE A 198 0.54 -6.95 -20.30
CA ILE A 198 1.05 -6.99 -18.92
C ILE A 198 -0.02 -6.53 -17.94
N LEU A 199 -0.67 -5.39 -18.21
CA LEU A 199 -1.78 -4.91 -17.35
C LEU A 199 -2.99 -5.83 -17.37
N GLY A 200 -3.33 -6.40 -18.54
CA GLY A 200 -4.41 -7.37 -18.68
C GLY A 200 -4.19 -8.58 -17.77
N ARG A 201 -3.02 -9.22 -17.86
CA ARG A 201 -2.67 -10.37 -17.00
C ARG A 201 -2.71 -10.03 -15.51
N LEU A 202 -2.25 -8.83 -15.13
CA LEU A 202 -2.30 -8.38 -13.73
C LEU A 202 -3.73 -8.21 -13.24
N ARG A 203 -4.62 -7.65 -14.07
CA ARG A 203 -6.04 -7.46 -13.76
C ARG A 203 -6.73 -8.82 -13.60
N ASP A 204 -6.58 -9.70 -14.59
CA ASP A 204 -7.22 -11.01 -14.58
C ASP A 204 -6.76 -11.85 -13.38
N ALA A 205 -5.47 -11.82 -13.05
CA ALA A 205 -4.93 -12.52 -11.89
C ALA A 205 -5.46 -11.93 -10.57
N SER A 206 -5.63 -10.61 -10.49
CA SER A 206 -6.23 -9.95 -9.33
C SER A 206 -7.72 -10.33 -9.16
N ASP A 207 -8.48 -10.40 -10.25
CA ASP A 207 -9.89 -10.78 -10.23
C ASP A 207 -10.07 -12.26 -9.87
N ARG A 208 -9.18 -13.13 -10.37
CA ARG A 208 -9.10 -14.54 -9.96
C ARG A 208 -8.80 -14.69 -8.48
N LEU A 209 -7.76 -14.02 -7.97
CA LEU A 209 -7.44 -14.01 -6.54
C LEU A 209 -8.66 -13.61 -5.71
N LYS A 210 -9.28 -12.48 -6.06
CA LYS A 210 -10.44 -11.95 -5.33
C LYS A 210 -11.55 -13.00 -5.28
N SER A 211 -11.92 -13.56 -6.43
CA SER A 211 -12.99 -14.54 -6.55
C SER A 211 -12.67 -15.83 -5.78
N ALA A 212 -11.45 -16.35 -5.91
CA ALA A 212 -10.99 -17.54 -5.21
C ALA A 212 -11.00 -17.35 -3.69
N MET A 213 -10.55 -16.20 -3.19
CA MET A 213 -10.52 -15.89 -1.76
C MET A 213 -11.91 -15.76 -1.16
N TYR A 214 -12.85 -15.09 -1.84
CA TYR A 214 -14.24 -15.04 -1.41
C TYR A 214 -14.82 -16.45 -1.31
N ARG A 215 -14.68 -17.24 -2.37
CA ARG A 215 -15.27 -18.58 -2.41
C ARG A 215 -14.65 -19.52 -1.38
N MET A 216 -13.33 -19.47 -1.21
CA MET A 216 -12.62 -20.24 -0.20
C MET A 216 -13.11 -19.90 1.22
N THR A 217 -13.32 -18.61 1.50
CA THR A 217 -13.81 -18.15 2.81
C THR A 217 -15.24 -18.64 3.07
N GLU A 218 -16.14 -18.53 2.08
CA GLU A 218 -17.51 -19.06 2.17
C GLU A 218 -17.53 -20.56 2.50
N LEU A 219 -16.69 -21.35 1.82
CA LEU A 219 -16.61 -22.80 2.03
C LEU A 219 -16.07 -23.13 3.42
N ARG A 220 -15.02 -22.44 3.86
CA ARG A 220 -14.46 -22.59 5.20
C ARG A 220 -15.49 -22.26 6.29
N ASP A 221 -16.20 -21.16 6.13
CA ASP A 221 -17.20 -20.71 7.11
C ASP A 221 -18.42 -21.65 7.15
N ALA A 222 -18.69 -22.38 6.06
CA ALA A 222 -19.65 -23.49 6.00
C ALA A 222 -19.11 -24.83 6.54
N GLY A 223 -17.84 -24.90 6.95
CA GLY A 223 -17.16 -26.12 7.42
C GLY A 223 -16.62 -27.03 6.31
N ASP A 224 -16.77 -26.65 5.04
CA ASP A 224 -16.26 -27.41 3.89
C ASP A 224 -14.78 -27.07 3.61
N LEU A 225 -13.89 -27.59 4.44
CA LEU A 225 -12.45 -27.38 4.28
C LEU A 225 -11.89 -28.03 3.01
N GLU A 226 -12.45 -29.14 2.54
CA GLU A 226 -11.94 -29.77 1.31
C GLU A 226 -12.38 -29.00 0.07
N GLY A 227 -13.60 -28.48 0.03
CA GLY A 227 -14.03 -27.52 -0.98
C GLY A 227 -13.16 -26.27 -0.99
N ALA A 228 -12.82 -25.74 0.20
CA ALA A 228 -11.91 -24.61 0.32
C ALA A 228 -10.52 -24.90 -0.27
N ARG A 229 -9.95 -26.09 -0.01
CA ARG A 229 -8.67 -26.53 -0.62
C ARG A 229 -8.80 -26.69 -2.13
N GLN A 230 -9.86 -27.33 -2.60
CA GLN A 230 -10.09 -27.53 -4.03
C GLN A 230 -10.19 -26.19 -4.77
N GLN A 231 -10.88 -25.21 -4.20
CA GLN A 231 -10.97 -23.86 -4.76
C GLN A 231 -9.58 -23.20 -4.95
N ILE A 232 -8.65 -23.40 -4.01
CA ILE A 232 -7.29 -22.87 -4.15
C ILE A 232 -6.48 -23.68 -5.18
N ARG A 233 -6.65 -25.02 -5.24
CA ARG A 233 -6.03 -25.86 -6.29
C ARG A 233 -6.50 -25.45 -7.70
N ASP A 234 -7.79 -25.19 -7.86
CA ASP A 234 -8.38 -24.76 -9.13
C ASP A 234 -7.81 -23.40 -9.57
N TRP A 235 -7.64 -22.45 -8.63
CA TRP A 235 -6.97 -21.20 -8.92
C TRP A 235 -5.49 -21.40 -9.29
N LEU A 236 -4.76 -22.24 -8.53
CA LEU A 236 -3.35 -22.54 -8.79
C LEU A 236 -3.12 -23.19 -10.17
N ALA A 237 -4.08 -23.97 -10.66
CA ALA A 237 -4.01 -24.62 -11.97
C ALA A 237 -4.02 -23.61 -13.14
N VAL A 238 -4.67 -22.46 -12.96
CA VAL A 238 -4.80 -21.43 -14.02
C VAL A 238 -3.94 -20.20 -13.79
N GLU A 239 -3.31 -20.05 -12.62
CA GLU A 239 -2.53 -18.87 -12.29
C GLU A 239 -1.11 -18.93 -12.85
N VAL A 240 -0.82 -17.98 -13.73
CA VAL A 240 0.46 -17.84 -14.44
C VAL A 240 1.33 -16.72 -13.87
N VAL A 241 0.75 -15.78 -13.12
CA VAL A 241 1.50 -14.64 -12.54
C VAL A 241 2.20 -15.12 -11.27
N PRO A 242 3.55 -15.10 -11.21
CA PRO A 242 4.31 -15.75 -10.13
C PRO A 242 3.91 -15.33 -8.72
N ARG A 243 3.63 -14.03 -8.51
CA ARG A 243 3.22 -13.52 -7.18
C ARG A 243 1.87 -14.08 -6.71
N TYR A 244 0.92 -14.26 -7.62
CA TYR A 244 -0.42 -14.74 -7.30
C TYR A 244 -0.41 -16.25 -7.15
N ARG A 245 0.42 -16.94 -7.94
CA ARG A 245 0.70 -18.36 -7.77
C ARG A 245 1.25 -18.65 -6.37
N ARG A 246 2.26 -17.91 -5.92
CA ARG A 246 2.80 -18.03 -4.56
C ARG A 246 1.73 -17.79 -3.48
N ALA A 247 0.90 -16.76 -3.66
CA ALA A 247 -0.20 -16.49 -2.73
C ALA A 247 -1.19 -17.67 -2.66
N ALA A 248 -1.49 -18.33 -3.79
CA ALA A 248 -2.30 -19.53 -3.81
C ALA A 248 -1.63 -20.70 -3.06
N GLU A 249 -0.33 -20.91 -3.28
CA GLU A 249 0.46 -21.95 -2.58
C GLU A 249 0.48 -21.73 -1.06
N GLU A 250 0.68 -20.49 -0.60
CA GLU A 250 0.65 -20.12 0.82
C GLU A 250 -0.73 -20.34 1.45
N ASN A 251 -1.81 -19.98 0.74
CA ASN A 251 -3.17 -20.20 1.23
C ASN A 251 -3.51 -21.70 1.28
N LEU A 252 -3.08 -22.48 0.30
CA LEU A 252 -3.29 -23.93 0.30
C LEU A 252 -2.56 -24.59 1.48
N ALA A 253 -1.28 -24.22 1.69
CA ALA A 253 -0.51 -24.72 2.83
C ALA A 253 -1.15 -24.37 4.18
N TYR A 254 -1.74 -23.18 4.31
CA TYR A 254 -2.51 -22.80 5.49
C TYR A 254 -3.74 -23.71 5.68
N LEU A 255 -4.53 -23.94 4.63
CA LEU A 255 -5.70 -24.83 4.71
C LEU A 255 -5.33 -26.29 5.01
N ASP A 256 -4.20 -26.76 4.50
CA ASP A 256 -3.68 -28.11 4.80
C ASP A 256 -3.24 -28.25 6.26
N SER A 257 -2.85 -27.15 6.91
CA SER A 257 -2.54 -27.14 8.36
C SER A 257 -3.77 -27.18 9.26
N LEU A 258 -4.97 -26.88 8.73
CA LEU A 258 -6.21 -26.92 9.49
C LEU A 258 -6.71 -28.37 9.60
N SER A 259 -6.86 -28.86 10.83
CA SER A 259 -7.50 -30.15 11.09
C SER A 259 -8.98 -30.11 10.70
N PRO A 260 -9.55 -31.19 10.13
CA PRO A 260 -10.99 -31.29 9.95
C PRO A 260 -11.70 -31.12 11.30
N ALA A 261 -12.83 -30.42 11.31
CA ALA A 261 -13.65 -30.28 12.51
C ALA A 261 -14.06 -31.68 13.03
N PRO A 262 -14.08 -31.89 14.35
CA PRO A 262 -14.51 -33.15 14.95
C PRO A 262 -15.98 -33.49 14.64
#